data_AF-X1VEZ1-F1
#
_entry.id   AF-X1VEZ1-F1
#
_cell.length_a   1.000
_cell.length_b   1.000
_cell.length_c   1.000
_cell.angle_alpha   90.00
_cell.angle_beta   90.00
_cell.angle_gamma   90.00
#
_symmetry.space_group_name_H-M   'P 1'
#
loop_
_entity.id
_entity.type
_entity.pdbx_description
1 polymer ?
#
loop_
_entity_poly.entity_id
_entity_poly.type
_entity_poly.pdbx_seq_one_letter_code
_entity_poly.pdbx_strand_id
1 'polypeptide(L)' 'MQSYREALRYMDSFVDYEREENFSYDERFLNLKRMERLLGLMGNPHQQLKAIHIAGTKGKGSTAAIITSILTA' A
#
# COMPACT_ATOMS: atom_id res chain seq x y z
N MET A 1 2.73 -10.46 23.67
CA MET A 1 3.18 -9.30 22.88
C MET A 1 3.77 -9.86 21.60
N GLN A 2 3.27 -9.49 20.42
CA GLN A 2 3.83 -10.01 19.16
C GLN A 2 5.15 -9.30 18.86
N SER A 3 6.17 -10.04 18.44
CA SER A 3 7.47 -9.48 18.05
C SER A 3 7.44 -8.86 16.65
N TYR A 4 8.38 -7.95 16.34
CA TYR A 4 8.56 -7.41 14.98
C TYR A 4 8.65 -8.52 13.93
N ARG A 5 9.37 -9.61 14.24
CA ARG A 5 9.53 -10.76 13.35
C ARG A 5 8.23 -11.53 13.14
N GLU A 6 7.37 -11.62 14.16
CA GLU A 6 6.04 -12.23 14.03
C GLU A 6 5.12 -11.41 13.14
N ALA A 7 5.14 -10.08 13.28
CA ALA A 7 4.38 -9.18 12.42
C ALA A 7 4.81 -9.30 10.95
N LEU A 8 6.12 -9.36 10.68
CA LEU A 8 6.64 -9.61 9.32
C LEU A 8 6.11 -10.93 8.76
N ARG A 9 6.26 -12.05 9.51
CA ARG A 9 5.76 -13.36 9.07
C ARG A 9 4.26 -13.36 8.76
N TYR A 10 3.48 -12.66 9.59
CA TYR A 10 2.05 -12.52 9.35
C TYR A 10 1.78 -11.75 8.06
N MET A 11 2.44 -10.62 7.82
CA MET A 11 2.28 -9.85 6.58
C MET A 11 2.71 -10.62 5.34
N ASP A 12 3.84 -11.33 5.40
CA ASP A 12 4.36 -12.13 4.28
C ASP A 12 3.42 -13.28 3.93
N SER A 13 2.61 -13.78 4.87
CA SER A 13 1.62 -14.83 4.60
C SER A 13 0.49 -14.42 3.65
N PHE A 14 0.29 -13.12 3.43
CA PHE A 14 -0.68 -12.59 2.46
C PHE A 14 -0.07 -12.34 1.08
N VAL A 15 1.26 -12.39 0.96
CA VAL A 15 1.94 -12.22 -0.32
C VAL A 15 1.86 -13.55 -1.06
N ASP A 16 1.01 -13.57 -2.09
CA ASP A 16 0.86 -14.72 -2.98
C ASP A 16 2.00 -14.71 -4.00
N TYR A 17 3.12 -15.34 -3.63
CA TYR A 17 4.28 -15.55 -4.51
C TYR A 17 4.01 -16.60 -5.61
N GLU A 18 2.87 -17.31 -5.55
CA GLU A 18 2.49 -18.36 -6.51
C GLU A 18 1.54 -17.87 -7.60
N ARG A 19 1.16 -16.57 -7.61
CA ARG A 19 0.38 -15.97 -8.70
C ARG A 19 1.07 -16.28 -10.03
N GLU A 20 0.44 -17.19 -10.78
CA GLU A 20 0.96 -17.82 -11.99
C GLU A 20 1.60 -16.83 -12.95
N GLU A 21 2.59 -17.29 -13.72
CA GLU A 21 3.19 -16.59 -14.86
C GLU A 21 2.15 -16.01 -15.85
N ASN A 22 0.87 -16.43 -15.73
CA ASN A 22 -0.30 -15.94 -16.47
C ASN A 22 -1.26 -15.09 -15.61
N PHE A 23 -0.75 -14.04 -14.95
CA PHE A 23 -1.63 -13.07 -14.28
C PHE A 23 -2.54 -12.36 -15.29
N SER A 24 -3.81 -12.74 -15.32
CA SER A 24 -4.82 -12.09 -16.14
C SER A 24 -5.11 -10.68 -15.59
N TYR A 25 -5.02 -9.67 -16.45
CA TYR A 25 -5.45 -8.29 -16.17
C TYR A 25 -6.99 -8.15 -16.07
N ASP A 26 -7.65 -9.16 -15.52
CA ASP A 26 -9.09 -9.19 -15.34
C ASP A 26 -9.49 -8.23 -14.20
N GLU A 27 -10.52 -7.42 -14.45
CA GLU A 27 -11.07 -6.45 -13.51
C GLU A 27 -11.46 -7.07 -12.16
N ARG A 28 -11.75 -8.38 -12.12
CA ARG A 28 -12.02 -9.13 -10.89
C ARG A 28 -10.83 -9.13 -9.93
N PHE A 29 -9.60 -9.06 -10.44
CA PHE A 29 -8.38 -9.07 -9.65
C PHE A 29 -7.71 -7.70 -9.52
N LEU A 30 -7.88 -6.82 -10.50
CA LEU A 30 -7.33 -5.45 -10.51
C LEU A 30 -8.36 -4.41 -10.07
N ASN A 31 -8.83 -4.52 -8.83
CA ASN A 31 -9.71 -3.53 -8.23
C ASN A 31 -9.37 -3.27 -6.76
N LEU A 32 -9.90 -2.16 -6.23
CA LEU A 32 -9.67 -1.73 -4.85
C LEU A 32 -10.71 -2.25 -3.85
N LYS A 33 -11.70 -3.06 -4.27
CA LYS A 33 -12.85 -3.44 -3.42
C LYS A 33 -12.44 -4.08 -2.09
N ARG A 34 -11.37 -4.89 -2.09
CA ARG A 34 -10.82 -5.51 -0.86
C ARG A 34 -10.25 -4.46 0.09
N MET A 35 -9.50 -3.50 -0.46
CA MET A 35 -8.90 -2.40 0.30
C MET A 35 -9.95 -1.42 0.81
N GLU A 36 -10.93 -1.06 -0.02
CA GLU A 36 -12.07 -0.23 0.37
C GLU A 36 -12.86 -0.85 1.52
N ARG A 37 -13.13 -2.16 1.47
CA ARG A 37 -13.77 -2.89 2.58
C ARG A 37 -12.95 -2.82 3.87
N LEU A 38 -11.64 -3.06 3.78
CA LEU A 38 -10.75 -2.98 4.94
C LEU A 38 -10.75 -1.57 5.56
N LEU A 39 -10.61 -0.54 4.73
CA LEU A 39 -10.62 0.85 5.18
C LEU A 39 -11.98 1.24 5.77
N GLY A 40 -13.09 0.73 5.22
CA GLY A 40 -14.44 0.91 5.76
C GLY A 40 -14.58 0.36 7.18
N LEU A 41 -14.05 -0.84 7.44
CA LEU A 41 -14.02 -1.44 8.79
C LEU A 41 -13.20 -0.61 9.79
N MET A 42 -12.24 0.18 9.29
CA MET A 42 -11.39 1.06 10.10
C MET A 42 -11.92 2.49 10.20
N GLY A 43 -13.10 2.79 9.67
CA GLY A 43 -13.68 4.14 9.70
C GLY A 43 -13.10 5.11 8.65
N ASN A 44 -12.61 4.59 7.53
CA ASN A 44 -12.06 5.35 6.41
C ASN A 44 -10.98 6.39 6.79
N PRO A 45 -9.92 6.01 7.53
CA PRO A 45 -8.94 6.96 8.05
C PRO A 45 -8.20 7.72 6.94
N HIS A 46 -8.03 7.09 5.77
CA HIS A 46 -7.41 7.68 4.58
C HIS A 46 -8.10 8.97 4.08
N GLN A 47 -9.39 9.18 4.38
CA GLN A 47 -10.13 10.38 3.98
C GLN A 47 -9.80 11.61 4.84
N GLN A 48 -9.17 11.41 6.00
CA GLN A 48 -8.81 12.49 6.93
C GLN A 48 -7.35 12.94 6.77
N LEU A 49 -6.57 12.23 5.96
CA LEU A 49 -5.15 12.51 5.76
C LEU A 49 -4.96 13.60 4.69
N LYS A 50 -4.11 14.59 5.00
CA LYS A 50 -3.52 15.46 3.97
C LYS A 50 -2.40 14.69 3.29
N ALA A 51 -2.69 14.07 2.14
CA ALA A 51 -1.76 13.21 1.43
C ALA A 51 -1.33 13.81 0.09
N ILE A 52 -0.07 13.57 -0.28
CA ILE A 52 0.46 13.83 -1.63
C ILE A 52 0.69 12.47 -2.31
N HIS A 53 0.00 12.22 -3.42
CA HIS A 53 0.11 10.97 -4.16
C HIS A 53 1.20 11.06 -5.24
N ILE A 54 2.19 10.17 -5.21
CA ILE A 54 3.35 10.19 -6.11
C ILE A 54 3.42 8.86 -6.88
N ALA A 55 3.26 8.92 -8.20
CA ALA A 55 3.39 7.80 -9.12
C ALA A 55 4.55 8.01 -10.11
N GLY A 56 4.99 6.96 -10.79
CA GLY A 56 6.03 7.02 -11.83
C GLY A 56 7.04 5.87 -11.76
N THR A 57 7.77 5.61 -12.84
CA THR A 57 8.70 4.47 -12.92
C THR A 57 9.98 4.71 -12.10
N LYS A 58 10.48 5.94 -12.10
CA LYS A 58 11.70 6.36 -11.39
C LYS A 58 11.44 7.64 -10.59
N GLY A 59 12.21 7.89 -9.54
CA GLY A 59 12.19 9.15 -8.80
C GLY A 59 11.14 9.27 -7.69
N LYS A 60 10.12 8.40 -7.60
CA LYS A 60 9.06 8.46 -6.56
C LYS A 60 9.61 8.66 -5.13
N GLY A 61 10.62 7.87 -4.76
CA GLY A 61 11.23 7.94 -3.43
C GLY A 61 11.98 9.25 -3.20
N SER A 62 12.82 9.67 -4.15
CA SER A 62 13.55 10.94 -4.06
C SER A 62 12.61 12.14 -4.02
N THR A 63 11.57 12.15 -4.87
CA THR A 63 10.53 13.19 -4.87
C THR A 63 9.80 13.24 -3.54
N ALA A 64 9.39 12.09 -2.97
CA ALA A 64 8.74 12.03 -1.67
C ALA A 64 9.65 12.57 -0.55
N ALA A 65 10.94 12.23 -0.57
CA ALA A 65 11.92 12.71 0.40
C ALA A 65 12.13 14.23 0.33
N ILE A 66 12.24 14.79 -0.89
CA ILE A 66 12.37 16.24 -1.10
C ILE A 66 11.13 16.98 -0.60
N ILE A 67 9.93 16.51 -0.98
CA ILE A 67 8.67 17.11 -0.53
C ILE A 67 8.58 17.09 1.00
N THR A 68 8.93 15.96 1.62
CA THR A 68 8.94 15.84 3.09
C THR A 68 9.88 16.87 3.71
N SER A 69 11.13 16.96 3.22
CA SER A 69 12.12 17.93 3.70
C SER A 69 11.62 19.37 3.63
N ILE A 70 10.96 19.75 2.54
CA ILE A 70 10.42 21.11 2.36
C ILE A 70 9.26 21.38 3.32
N LEU A 71 8.36 20.41 3.54
CA LEU A 71 7.18 20.59 4.39
C LEU A 71 7.49 20.51 5.89
N THR A 72 8.63 19.94 6.27
CA THR A 72 9.07 19.81 7.66
C THR A 72 10.24 20.73 8.04
N ALA A 73 10.70 21.58 7.12
CA ALA A 73 11.68 22.63 7.40
C ALA A 73 11.08 23.74 8.28
#